data_AF-A0A953KV33-F1
#
_entry.id   AF-A0A953KV33-F1
#
_cell.length_a   1.000
_cell.length_b   1.000
_cell.length_c   1.000
_cell.angle_alpha   90.00
_cell.angle_beta   90.00
_cell.angle_gamma   90.00
#
_symmetry.space_group_name_H-M   'P 1'
#
loop_
_entity.id
_entity.type
_entity.pdbx_description
1 polymer ?
#
loop_
_entity_poly.entity_id
_entity_poly.type
_entity_poly.pdbx_seq_one_letter_code
_entity_poly.pdbx_strand_id
1 'polypeptide(L)'
;MPRWKILEANLKITLAAIFRGNGYSVTEGDSMIVVASFVQPGRPQELLMIRVGDSSKNAVISGTRKLQSDLGDGLYRELLLRNYAHAVIEPARPITSKDPERVPDVMNPVNSRQFIAVSAFRQTVQLGTTGARIEHMLGNDEIGYHFWSSGQGKATLKYPIIELDNGELRSKGVPDILTVMLGAGYRLKFGGPDDSFLSGTIPARLLNGSLGGKAIARVDYRPPAFWLSENSIFGMSLNTEVPFGKLEQRGFDPDKSVVWFAEPITKRGSLPDTGKAAYFLRNVVQGTLFWETWLNNYEHFFRFSIGMSYQDYARGYLGFIDGAGKFVAHTKKNPSQFTSEATVVNYENGTIIHPTTFEDWALFKIDYLNQSGFPFGLSAQLANQNLMIAGFIPLVPNWLFIEAKYSTPLLREEPAPWEQRHFFMISPILRFKIDMGN
;
A
#
# COMPACT_ATOMS: atom_id res chain seq x y z
N MET A 1 -9.37 12.00 -27.39
CA MET A 1 -9.44 12.80 -28.64
C MET A 1 -10.80 12.59 -29.27
N PRO A 2 -11.44 13.64 -29.83
CA PRO A 2 -12.69 13.51 -30.56
C PRO A 2 -12.53 12.54 -31.75
N ARG A 3 -13.45 11.57 -31.84
CA ARG A 3 -13.49 10.59 -32.92
C ARG A 3 -14.92 10.38 -33.35
N TRP A 4 -15.14 10.14 -34.63
CA TRP A 4 -16.46 9.85 -35.15
C TRP A 4 -16.38 8.97 -36.38
N LYS A 5 -17.44 8.21 -36.61
CA LYS A 5 -17.65 7.36 -37.78
C LYS A 5 -18.49 8.10 -38.81
N ILE A 6 -18.06 8.07 -40.07
CA ILE A 6 -18.84 8.60 -41.18
C ILE A 6 -19.93 7.58 -41.56
N LEU A 7 -21.17 8.04 -41.71
CA LEU A 7 -22.32 7.21 -42.12
C LEU A 7 -22.83 7.57 -43.53
N GLU A 8 -22.68 8.84 -43.92
CA GLU A 8 -23.04 9.39 -45.23
C GLU A 8 -22.42 8.59 -46.39
N ALA A 9 -23.26 8.04 -47.27
CA ALA A 9 -22.82 7.17 -48.36
C ALA A 9 -21.97 7.92 -49.41
N ASN A 10 -22.38 9.13 -49.80
CA ASN A 10 -21.66 9.95 -50.78
C ASN A 10 -20.24 10.30 -50.29
N LEU A 11 -20.13 10.67 -49.01
CA LEU A 11 -18.84 11.00 -48.40
C LEU A 11 -17.92 9.78 -48.30
N LYS A 12 -18.48 8.60 -48.03
CA LYS A 12 -17.73 7.33 -48.06
C LYS A 12 -17.21 6.99 -49.45
N ILE A 13 -18.02 7.20 -50.49
CA ILE A 13 -17.58 6.99 -51.88
C ILE A 13 -16.37 7.87 -52.20
N THR A 14 -16.46 9.16 -51.89
CA THR A 14 -15.37 10.13 -52.11
C THR A 14 -14.10 9.75 -51.35
N LEU A 15 -14.21 9.42 -50.06
CA LEU A 15 -13.06 9.03 -49.26
C LEU A 15 -12.44 7.71 -49.71
N ALA A 16 -13.25 6.70 -50.06
CA ALA A 16 -12.74 5.46 -50.62
C ALA A 16 -11.95 5.71 -51.91
N ALA A 17 -12.40 6.61 -52.78
CA ALA A 17 -11.68 6.98 -54.00
C ALA A 17 -10.31 7.63 -53.70
N ILE A 18 -10.25 8.53 -52.71
CA ILE A 18 -9.00 9.18 -52.28
C ILE A 18 -8.02 8.16 -51.69
N PHE A 19 -8.49 7.25 -50.85
CA PHE A 19 -7.65 6.19 -50.28
C PHE A 19 -7.19 5.21 -51.37
N ARG A 20 -8.04 4.86 -52.35
CA ARG A 20 -7.65 4.06 -53.52
C ARG A 20 -6.60 4.77 -54.38
N GLY A 21 -6.74 6.08 -54.59
CA GLY A 21 -5.74 6.91 -55.28
C GLY A 21 -4.37 6.94 -54.57
N ASN A 22 -4.38 6.75 -53.25
CA ASN A 22 -3.18 6.60 -52.42
C ASN A 22 -2.64 5.16 -52.33
N GLY A 23 -3.17 4.23 -53.14
CA GLY A 23 -2.69 2.84 -53.20
C GLY A 23 -3.30 1.89 -52.16
N TYR A 24 -4.34 2.30 -51.44
CA TYR A 24 -5.00 1.45 -50.46
C TYR A 24 -6.15 0.65 -51.08
N SER A 25 -6.24 -0.64 -50.76
CA SER A 25 -7.35 -1.52 -51.17
C SER A 25 -8.53 -1.39 -50.19
N VAL A 26 -9.31 -0.31 -50.32
CA VAL A 26 -10.51 -0.03 -49.51
C VAL A 26 -11.78 0.03 -50.36
N THR A 27 -12.93 -0.19 -49.72
CA THR A 27 -14.27 -0.15 -50.32
C THR A 27 -15.15 0.86 -49.60
N GLU A 28 -16.23 1.29 -50.25
CA GLU A 28 -17.20 2.25 -49.67
C GLU A 28 -17.99 1.65 -48.49
N GLY A 29 -18.03 0.32 -48.38
CA GLY A 29 -18.63 -0.41 -47.27
C GLY A 29 -17.77 -0.41 -46.00
N ASP A 30 -16.49 -0.03 -46.09
CA ASP A 30 -15.57 -0.07 -44.96
C ASP A 30 -15.88 0.99 -43.89
N SER A 31 -15.52 0.67 -42.65
CA SER A 31 -15.68 1.60 -41.54
C SER A 31 -14.71 2.78 -41.69
N MET A 32 -15.23 4.01 -41.76
CA MET A 32 -14.43 5.23 -41.88
C MET A 32 -14.49 6.03 -40.60
N ILE A 33 -13.35 6.17 -39.94
CA ILE A 33 -13.22 6.86 -38.65
C ILE A 33 -12.30 8.06 -38.83
N VAL A 34 -12.79 9.22 -38.38
CA VAL A 34 -12.03 10.46 -38.36
C VAL A 34 -11.61 10.75 -36.93
N VAL A 35 -10.36 11.21 -36.77
CA VAL A 35 -9.78 11.63 -35.49
C VAL A 35 -9.32 13.07 -35.62
N ALA A 36 -9.72 13.91 -34.67
CA ALA A 36 -9.33 15.32 -34.63
C ALA A 36 -8.69 15.72 -33.31
N SER A 37 -8.05 16.88 -33.29
CA SER A 37 -7.58 17.53 -32.06
C SER A 37 -8.77 18.02 -31.22
N PHE A 38 -8.52 18.33 -29.95
CA PHE A 38 -9.50 19.07 -29.15
C PHE A 38 -9.49 20.55 -29.55
N VAL A 39 -10.64 21.20 -29.45
CA VAL A 39 -10.71 22.67 -29.56
C VAL A 39 -9.94 23.26 -28.37
N GLN A 40 -8.95 24.10 -28.63
CA GLN A 40 -8.18 24.80 -27.60
C GLN A 40 -8.35 26.32 -27.76
N PRO A 41 -8.32 27.11 -26.67
CA PRO A 41 -8.33 28.57 -26.78
C PRO A 41 -7.18 29.06 -27.68
N GLY A 42 -7.52 29.76 -28.77
CA GLY A 42 -6.53 30.28 -29.73
C GLY A 42 -5.97 29.27 -30.73
N ARG A 43 -6.43 28.02 -30.76
CA ARG A 43 -6.07 27.03 -31.79
C ARG A 43 -7.31 26.33 -32.37
N PRO A 44 -7.58 26.46 -33.69
CA PRO A 44 -8.70 25.80 -34.31
C PRO A 44 -8.54 24.27 -34.27
N GLN A 45 -9.65 23.56 -34.36
CA GLN A 45 -9.65 22.10 -34.45
C GLN A 45 -9.05 21.65 -35.79
N GLU A 46 -8.24 20.59 -35.75
CA GLU A 46 -7.56 20.04 -36.91
C GLU A 46 -7.81 18.53 -37.01
N LEU A 47 -7.89 18.01 -38.23
CA LEU A 47 -7.92 16.57 -38.47
C LEU A 47 -6.51 16.01 -38.29
N LEU A 48 -6.40 14.99 -37.45
CA LEU A 48 -5.13 14.33 -37.16
C LEU A 48 -4.97 13.07 -38.01
N MET A 49 -6.06 12.35 -38.24
CA MET A 49 -6.06 11.06 -38.91
C MET A 49 -7.43 10.71 -39.48
N ILE A 50 -7.43 10.03 -40.63
CA ILE A 50 -8.58 9.28 -41.14
C ILE A 50 -8.16 7.82 -41.29
N ARG A 51 -8.96 6.91 -40.75
CA ARG A 51 -8.79 5.46 -40.85
C ARG A 51 -9.95 4.84 -41.60
N VAL A 52 -9.65 4.00 -42.58
CA VAL A 52 -10.63 3.22 -43.35
C VAL A 52 -10.34 1.73 -43.17
N GLY A 53 -11.38 0.96 -42.85
CA GLY A 53 -11.32 -0.49 -42.65
C GLY A 53 -11.38 -0.91 -41.18
N ASP A 54 -11.37 -2.23 -40.96
CA ASP A 54 -11.35 -2.84 -39.62
C ASP A 54 -9.92 -3.17 -39.18
N SER A 55 -9.76 -3.59 -37.93
CA SER A 55 -8.51 -3.91 -37.24
C SER A 55 -7.50 -4.75 -38.03
N SER A 56 -7.93 -5.57 -39.01
CA SER A 56 -7.08 -6.41 -39.87
C SER A 56 -6.68 -5.79 -41.22
N LYS A 57 -7.35 -4.71 -41.69
CA LYS A 57 -7.06 -3.99 -42.94
C LYS A 57 -7.13 -2.48 -42.68
N ASN A 58 -6.10 -1.92 -42.05
CA ASN A 58 -6.07 -0.50 -41.69
C ASN A 58 -5.41 0.32 -42.79
N ALA A 59 -6.21 1.00 -43.61
CA ALA A 59 -5.73 2.09 -44.44
C ALA A 59 -5.77 3.38 -43.62
N VAL A 60 -4.64 4.07 -43.49
CA VAL A 60 -4.53 5.26 -42.63
C VAL A 60 -3.84 6.39 -43.37
N ILE A 61 -4.46 7.57 -43.36
CA ILE A 61 -3.80 8.82 -43.70
C ILE A 61 -3.70 9.62 -42.40
N SER A 62 -2.48 9.96 -42.00
CA SER A 62 -2.18 10.69 -40.78
C SER A 62 -1.36 11.95 -41.07
N GLY A 63 -1.56 12.97 -40.22
CA GLY A 63 -0.89 14.26 -40.32
C GLY A 63 -1.74 15.31 -41.02
N THR A 64 -1.93 16.45 -40.35
CA THR A 64 -2.81 17.55 -40.79
C THR A 64 -2.49 18.03 -42.21
N ARG A 65 -1.22 18.29 -42.52
CA ARG A 65 -0.79 18.78 -43.85
C ARG A 65 -1.05 17.78 -44.97
N LYS A 66 -0.83 16.49 -44.70
CA LYS A 66 -1.07 15.42 -45.67
C LYS A 66 -2.57 15.27 -45.93
N LEU A 67 -3.40 15.30 -44.89
CA LEU A 67 -4.85 15.28 -45.01
C LEU A 67 -5.38 16.49 -45.79
N GLN A 68 -4.85 17.70 -45.56
CA GLN A 68 -5.23 18.89 -46.35
C GLN A 68 -4.87 18.74 -47.83
N SER A 69 -3.68 18.19 -48.13
CA SER A 69 -3.25 17.93 -49.51
C SER A 69 -4.11 16.88 -50.20
N ASP A 70 -4.39 15.76 -49.52
CA ASP A 70 -5.06 14.61 -50.12
C ASP A 70 -6.59 14.81 -50.25
N LEU A 71 -7.20 15.58 -49.34
CA LEU A 71 -8.64 15.86 -49.33
C LEU A 71 -9.00 17.15 -50.07
N GLY A 72 -8.07 18.09 -50.15
CA GLY A 72 -8.35 19.48 -50.55
C GLY A 72 -9.09 20.27 -49.45
N ASP A 73 -9.04 21.60 -49.56
CA ASP A 73 -9.56 22.50 -48.52
C ASP A 73 -11.07 22.36 -48.28
N GLY A 74 -11.84 22.06 -49.33
CA GLY A 74 -13.30 21.91 -49.24
C GLY A 74 -13.71 20.71 -48.37
N LEU A 75 -13.25 19.52 -48.76
CA LEU A 75 -13.57 18.27 -48.06
C LEU A 75 -12.95 18.22 -46.66
N TYR A 76 -11.75 18.78 -46.48
CA TYR A 76 -11.12 18.89 -45.17
C TYR A 76 -11.96 19.73 -44.19
N ARG A 77 -12.49 20.88 -44.65
CA ARG A 77 -13.39 21.73 -43.84
C ARG A 77 -14.74 21.07 -43.61
N GLU A 78 -15.31 20.43 -44.62
CA GLU A 78 -16.58 19.71 -44.50
C GLU A 78 -16.49 18.63 -43.41
N LEU A 79 -15.40 17.86 -43.40
CA LEU A 79 -15.12 16.84 -42.38
C LEU A 79 -15.05 17.43 -40.97
N LEU A 80 -14.43 18.59 -40.80
CA LEU A 80 -14.33 19.30 -39.52
C LEU A 80 -15.66 19.89 -39.05
N LEU A 81 -16.44 20.46 -39.97
CA LEU A 81 -17.76 21.04 -39.66
C LEU A 81 -18.80 19.99 -39.31
N ARG A 82 -18.60 18.73 -39.75
CA ARG A 82 -19.49 17.60 -39.48
C ARG A 82 -20.93 17.79 -39.99
N ASN A 83 -21.09 18.54 -41.10
CA ASN A 83 -22.36 18.76 -41.78
C ASN A 83 -22.76 17.55 -42.66
N TYR A 84 -22.69 16.34 -42.12
CA TYR A 84 -23.03 15.08 -42.77
C TYR A 84 -23.46 14.04 -41.73
N ALA A 85 -24.09 12.96 -42.18
CA ALA A 85 -24.49 11.87 -41.30
C ALA A 85 -23.26 11.18 -40.67
N HIS A 86 -23.15 11.29 -39.34
CA HIS A 86 -22.03 10.73 -38.58
C HIS A 86 -22.49 10.18 -37.22
N ALA A 87 -21.72 9.25 -36.67
CA ALA A 87 -21.89 8.75 -35.31
C ALA A 87 -20.64 9.09 -34.49
N VAL A 88 -20.82 9.83 -33.40
CA VAL A 88 -19.73 10.13 -32.47
C VAL A 88 -19.26 8.84 -31.81
N ILE A 89 -17.95 8.60 -31.83
CA ILE A 89 -17.33 7.52 -31.08
C ILE A 89 -16.86 8.15 -29.77
N GLU A 90 -17.65 7.94 -28.73
CA GLU A 90 -17.24 8.32 -27.37
C GLU A 90 -15.83 7.76 -27.11
N PRO A 91 -14.95 8.53 -26.45
CA PRO A 91 -13.72 7.97 -25.92
C PRO A 91 -14.08 6.69 -25.17
N ALA A 92 -13.29 5.63 -25.31
CA ALA A 92 -13.42 4.48 -24.43
C ALA A 92 -13.18 5.01 -23.02
N ARG A 93 -14.26 5.37 -22.31
CA ARG A 93 -14.22 5.48 -20.87
C ARG A 93 -13.80 4.08 -20.42
N PRO A 94 -12.78 3.92 -19.56
CA PRO A 94 -12.65 2.65 -18.88
C PRO A 94 -14.04 2.29 -18.35
N ILE A 95 -14.44 1.03 -18.49
CA ILE A 95 -15.76 0.55 -18.07
C ILE A 95 -15.82 0.78 -16.55
N THR A 96 -16.21 1.98 -16.13
CA THR A 96 -16.71 2.23 -14.80
C THR A 96 -18.08 1.57 -14.79
N SER A 97 -18.22 0.59 -13.90
CA SER A 97 -19.52 0.01 -13.60
C SER A 97 -20.54 1.13 -13.41
N LYS A 98 -21.78 0.90 -13.87
CA LYS A 98 -22.87 1.86 -13.69
C LYS A 98 -23.16 2.17 -12.21
N ASP A 99 -22.63 1.35 -11.29
CA ASP A 99 -22.61 1.56 -9.85
C ASP A 99 -21.16 1.68 -9.35
N PRO A 100 -20.67 2.86 -8.95
CA PRO A 100 -19.35 3.00 -8.35
C PRO A 100 -19.34 2.34 -6.96
N GLU A 101 -18.40 1.41 -6.74
CA GLU A 101 -18.23 0.68 -5.49
C GLU A 101 -17.15 1.29 -4.61
N ARG A 102 -17.38 1.40 -3.30
CA ARG A 102 -16.40 1.95 -2.34
C ARG A 102 -15.27 0.96 -2.05
N VAL A 103 -14.16 1.03 -2.77
CA VAL A 103 -12.92 0.30 -2.46
C VAL A 103 -11.95 1.15 -1.61
N PRO A 104 -11.98 1.16 -0.27
CA PRO A 104 -11.13 2.04 0.54
C PRO A 104 -9.64 1.67 0.56
N ASP A 105 -9.28 0.43 0.18
CA ASP A 105 -7.89 -0.07 0.21
C ASP A 105 -7.67 -1.04 -0.98
N VAL A 106 -6.57 -0.84 -1.71
CA VAL A 106 -6.19 -1.64 -2.89
C VAL A 106 -5.93 -3.10 -2.55
N MET A 107 -5.45 -3.38 -1.33
CA MET A 107 -5.24 -4.73 -0.80
C MET A 107 -6.54 -5.38 -0.33
N ASN A 108 -7.64 -4.64 -0.38
CA ASN A 108 -8.90 -4.93 0.29
C ASN A 108 -10.12 -4.52 -0.55
N PRO A 109 -10.20 -4.92 -1.84
CA PRO A 109 -11.35 -4.60 -2.68
C PRO A 109 -12.65 -5.09 -2.04
N VAL A 110 -13.69 -4.27 -2.07
CA VAL A 110 -15.06 -4.67 -1.72
C VAL A 110 -15.69 -5.48 -2.87
N ASN A 111 -16.78 -6.17 -2.59
CA ASN A 111 -17.66 -6.85 -3.55
C ASN A 111 -17.03 -7.94 -4.42
N SER A 112 -15.88 -8.49 -4.03
CA SER A 112 -15.37 -9.71 -4.63
C SER A 112 -15.77 -10.91 -3.78
N ARG A 113 -16.32 -11.96 -4.39
CA ARG A 113 -16.66 -13.20 -3.68
C ARG A 113 -15.41 -13.87 -3.11
N GLN A 114 -14.31 -13.78 -3.84
CA GLN A 114 -12.97 -14.17 -3.39
C GLN A 114 -11.97 -13.24 -4.08
N PHE A 115 -10.94 -12.83 -3.34
CA PHE A 115 -9.80 -12.14 -3.93
C PHE A 115 -8.51 -12.53 -3.25
N ILE A 116 -7.42 -12.40 -4.00
CA ILE A 116 -6.05 -12.55 -3.54
C ILE A 116 -5.31 -11.27 -3.91
N ALA A 117 -4.74 -10.60 -2.92
CA ALA A 117 -3.84 -9.46 -3.13
C ALA A 117 -2.49 -9.80 -2.50
N VAL A 118 -1.41 -9.67 -3.27
CA VAL A 118 -0.05 -10.02 -2.86
C VAL A 118 0.87 -8.86 -3.18
N SER A 119 1.56 -8.37 -2.15
CA SER A 119 2.77 -7.57 -2.27
C SER A 119 3.94 -8.32 -1.65
N ALA A 120 5.13 -7.75 -1.74
CA ALA A 120 6.31 -8.30 -1.08
C ALA A 120 6.16 -8.41 0.45
N PHE A 121 5.23 -7.66 1.05
CA PHE A 121 5.12 -7.53 2.51
C PHE A 121 3.73 -7.78 3.08
N ARG A 122 2.71 -7.84 2.23
CA ARG A 122 1.35 -8.13 2.65
C ARG A 122 0.70 -9.08 1.68
N GLN A 123 0.10 -10.14 2.20
CA GLN A 123 -0.75 -11.05 1.44
C GLN A 123 -2.11 -11.08 2.09
N THR A 124 -3.15 -10.82 1.31
CA THR A 124 -4.53 -10.81 1.77
C THR A 124 -5.36 -11.75 0.92
N VAL A 125 -6.13 -12.60 1.59
CA VAL A 125 -7.10 -13.49 0.95
C VAL A 125 -8.46 -13.25 1.58
N GLN A 126 -9.48 -12.96 0.77
CA GLN A 126 -10.87 -12.94 1.24
C GLN A 126 -11.52 -14.31 1.09
N LEU A 127 -12.20 -14.73 2.14
CA LEU A 127 -12.87 -16.02 2.26
C LEU A 127 -14.37 -15.87 2.00
N GLY A 128 -14.79 -16.18 0.78
CA GLY A 128 -16.21 -16.19 0.41
C GLY A 128 -16.91 -14.84 0.58
N THR A 129 -18.23 -14.90 0.79
CA THR A 129 -19.10 -13.72 0.82
C THR A 129 -19.25 -13.07 2.20
N THR A 130 -18.68 -13.66 3.26
CA THR A 130 -18.85 -13.19 4.64
C THR A 130 -18.02 -11.94 4.97
N GLY A 131 -17.15 -11.50 4.06
CA GLY A 131 -16.21 -10.42 4.31
C GLY A 131 -15.04 -10.81 5.21
N ALA A 132 -14.94 -12.08 5.62
CA ALA A 132 -13.81 -12.61 6.37
C ALA A 132 -12.52 -12.61 5.54
N ARG A 133 -11.38 -12.23 6.13
CA ARG A 133 -10.09 -12.12 5.44
C ARG A 133 -8.96 -12.69 6.26
N ILE A 134 -8.09 -13.45 5.60
CA ILE A 134 -6.80 -13.85 6.16
C ILE A 134 -5.76 -12.86 5.63
N GLU A 135 -4.99 -12.29 6.54
CA GLU A 135 -3.91 -11.36 6.21
C GLU A 135 -2.60 -11.89 6.78
N HIS A 136 -1.58 -11.93 5.94
CA HIS A 136 -0.21 -12.10 6.35
C HIS A 136 0.54 -10.79 6.10
N MET A 137 1.24 -10.27 7.09
CA MET A 137 1.92 -8.98 7.04
C MET A 137 3.33 -9.13 7.57
N LEU A 138 4.29 -8.48 6.91
CA LEU A 138 5.63 -8.29 7.45
C LEU A 138 5.72 -6.89 8.06
N GLY A 139 6.30 -6.82 9.24
CA GLY A 139 6.58 -5.63 10.06
C GLY A 139 5.40 -4.95 10.75
N ASN A 140 5.56 -3.65 11.05
CA ASN A 140 4.68 -2.87 11.93
C ASN A 140 4.42 -1.45 11.42
N ASP A 141 3.90 -1.35 10.20
CA ASP A 141 3.53 -0.08 9.59
C ASP A 141 2.61 0.76 10.50
N GLU A 142 1.82 0.11 11.37
CA GLU A 142 0.92 0.79 12.31
C GLU A 142 1.66 1.79 13.22
N ILE A 143 2.88 1.49 13.66
CA ILE A 143 3.70 2.36 14.52
C ILE A 143 4.79 3.14 13.77
N GLY A 144 4.66 3.24 12.44
CA GLY A 144 5.64 3.94 11.59
C GLY A 144 6.93 3.16 11.35
N TYR A 145 7.04 1.95 11.92
CA TYR A 145 8.14 1.03 11.64
C TYR A 145 7.81 0.18 10.42
N HIS A 146 8.42 0.55 9.31
CA HIS A 146 8.22 -0.12 8.04
C HIS A 146 8.33 -1.65 8.13
N PHE A 147 7.58 -2.32 7.26
CA PHE A 147 7.39 -3.76 7.12
C PHE A 147 8.62 -4.71 7.21
N TRP A 148 9.84 -4.19 7.21
CA TRP A 148 11.07 -4.98 7.31
C TRP A 148 11.91 -4.64 8.55
N SER A 149 11.81 -3.43 9.10
CA SER A 149 12.68 -3.02 10.22
C SER A 149 12.29 -3.62 11.55
N SER A 150 11.00 -3.86 11.81
CA SER A 150 10.53 -4.29 13.13
C SER A 150 10.88 -5.74 13.48
N GLY A 151 11.29 -6.54 12.49
CA GLY A 151 11.74 -7.91 12.70
C GLY A 151 10.65 -8.90 13.08
N GLN A 152 9.39 -8.62 12.77
CA GLN A 152 8.28 -9.53 12.98
C GLN A 152 7.41 -9.70 11.73
N GLY A 153 6.82 -10.87 11.59
CA GLY A 153 5.68 -11.14 10.71
C GLY A 153 4.42 -11.34 11.53
N LYS A 154 3.26 -11.22 10.89
CA LYS A 154 1.94 -11.31 11.50
C LYS A 154 1.02 -12.13 10.61
N ALA A 155 0.21 -13.00 11.20
CA ALA A 155 -0.90 -13.66 10.53
C ALA A 155 -2.19 -13.34 11.30
N THR A 156 -3.18 -12.78 10.62
CA THR A 156 -4.43 -12.33 11.24
C THR A 156 -5.66 -12.77 10.44
N LEU A 157 -6.77 -12.96 11.15
CA LEU A 157 -8.10 -13.17 10.60
C LEU A 157 -8.93 -11.93 10.95
N LYS A 158 -9.38 -11.21 9.93
CA LYS A 158 -10.34 -10.11 10.02
C LYS A 158 -11.74 -10.66 9.78
N TYR A 159 -12.69 -10.29 10.64
CA TYR A 159 -14.07 -10.75 10.58
C TYR A 159 -15.05 -9.63 10.99
N PRO A 160 -16.13 -9.38 10.23
CA PRO A 160 -17.19 -8.47 10.63
C PRO A 160 -18.10 -9.14 11.67
N ILE A 161 -18.05 -8.66 12.92
CA ILE A 161 -18.83 -9.22 14.03
C ILE A 161 -20.26 -8.67 14.02
N ILE A 162 -20.40 -7.38 13.73
CA ILE A 162 -21.70 -6.73 13.57
C ILE A 162 -21.72 -6.15 12.17
N GLU A 163 -22.49 -6.80 11.30
CA GLU A 163 -22.67 -6.40 9.93
C GLU A 163 -23.57 -5.15 9.84
N LEU A 164 -23.48 -4.42 8.73
CA LEU A 164 -24.46 -3.39 8.43
C LEU A 164 -25.79 -4.05 8.01
N ASP A 165 -26.88 -3.75 8.74
CA ASP A 165 -28.21 -4.33 8.47
C ASP A 165 -28.75 -4.00 7.06
N ASN A 166 -28.37 -2.84 6.52
CA ASN A 166 -28.77 -2.45 5.16
C ASN A 166 -27.88 -3.13 4.11
N GLY A 167 -28.40 -4.22 3.53
CA GLY A 167 -27.72 -5.00 2.51
C GLY A 167 -27.39 -4.25 1.22
N GLU A 168 -28.17 -3.23 0.84
CA GLU A 168 -27.89 -2.40 -0.35
C GLU A 168 -26.70 -1.45 -0.11
N LEU A 169 -26.62 -0.86 1.07
CA LEU A 169 -25.48 -0.03 1.46
C LEU A 169 -24.21 -0.87 1.62
N ARG A 170 -24.35 -2.05 2.21
CA ARG A 170 -23.27 -3.00 2.36
C ARG A 170 -22.74 -3.47 1.00
N SER A 171 -23.64 -3.76 0.05
CA SER A 171 -23.25 -4.10 -1.33
C SER A 171 -22.66 -2.93 -2.11
N LYS A 172 -22.79 -1.68 -1.64
CA LYS A 172 -22.08 -0.51 -2.18
C LYS A 172 -20.72 -0.28 -1.51
N GLY A 173 -20.32 -1.15 -0.57
CA GLY A 173 -19.05 -1.08 0.15
C GLY A 173 -19.06 -0.16 1.38
N VAL A 174 -20.24 0.17 1.92
CA VAL A 174 -20.34 0.82 3.23
C VAL A 174 -19.82 -0.16 4.29
N PRO A 175 -18.91 0.26 5.19
CA PRO A 175 -18.26 -0.64 6.13
C PRO A 175 -19.23 -1.19 7.19
N ASP A 176 -18.95 -2.40 7.67
CA ASP A 176 -19.66 -3.03 8.79
C ASP A 176 -19.44 -2.27 10.11
N ILE A 177 -20.39 -2.40 11.03
CA ILE A 177 -20.44 -1.64 12.29
C ILE A 177 -19.29 -2.03 13.22
N LEU A 178 -19.04 -3.32 13.38
CA LEU A 178 -17.97 -3.83 14.23
C LEU A 178 -17.15 -4.85 13.47
N THR A 179 -15.87 -4.55 13.28
CA THR A 179 -14.92 -5.49 12.71
C THR A 179 -13.87 -5.83 13.74
N VAL A 180 -13.57 -7.12 13.88
CA VAL A 180 -12.51 -7.62 14.74
C VAL A 180 -11.47 -8.33 13.90
N MET A 181 -10.20 -8.10 14.22
CA MET A 181 -9.06 -8.80 13.65
C MET A 181 -8.28 -9.45 14.78
N LEU A 182 -8.10 -10.77 14.72
CA LEU A 182 -7.34 -11.53 15.71
C LEU A 182 -6.21 -12.28 15.02
N GLY A 183 -5.08 -12.47 15.70
CA GLY A 183 -3.99 -13.21 15.09
C GLY A 183 -2.78 -13.39 15.99
N ALA A 184 -1.70 -13.82 15.36
CA ALA A 184 -0.42 -14.03 16.02
C ALA A 184 0.72 -13.36 15.26
N GLY A 185 1.62 -12.73 16.01
CA GLY A 185 2.90 -12.22 15.53
C GLY A 185 4.01 -13.22 15.80
N TYR A 186 5.01 -13.29 14.92
CA TYR A 186 6.19 -14.14 15.07
C TYR A 186 7.45 -13.38 14.67
N ARG A 187 8.59 -13.74 15.27
CA ARG A 187 9.88 -13.09 15.00
C ARG A 187 10.51 -13.59 13.69
N LEU A 188 10.93 -12.66 12.85
CA LEU A 188 11.79 -12.95 11.69
C LEU A 188 13.22 -13.19 12.19
N LYS A 189 13.94 -14.15 11.61
CA LYS A 189 15.34 -14.44 11.98
C LYS A 189 16.35 -13.99 10.92
N PHE A 190 15.86 -13.54 9.76
CA PHE A 190 16.66 -13.12 8.62
C PHE A 190 16.50 -11.62 8.37
N GLY A 191 17.28 -11.10 7.42
CA GLY A 191 17.30 -9.71 7.01
C GLY A 191 18.10 -8.79 7.91
N GLY A 192 18.89 -9.31 8.85
CA GLY A 192 19.79 -8.51 9.68
C GLY A 192 21.00 -7.97 8.91
N PRO A 193 21.85 -7.14 9.54
CA PRO A 193 23.04 -6.57 8.90
C PRO A 193 24.04 -7.60 8.36
N ASP A 194 24.06 -8.80 8.97
CA ASP A 194 24.97 -9.89 8.62
C ASP A 194 24.38 -10.88 7.60
N ASP A 195 23.13 -10.67 7.14
CA ASP A 195 22.46 -11.54 6.17
C ASP A 195 22.73 -11.10 4.72
N SER A 196 23.02 -12.07 3.84
CA SER A 196 23.27 -11.82 2.41
C SER A 196 21.99 -11.74 1.55
N PHE A 197 20.82 -12.01 2.13
CA PHE A 197 19.56 -12.06 1.39
C PHE A 197 19.07 -10.65 1.03
N LEU A 198 19.02 -10.33 -0.27
CA LEU A 198 18.63 -9.02 -0.82
C LEU A 198 19.49 -7.84 -0.34
N SER A 199 20.75 -8.11 0.07
CA SER A 199 21.68 -7.08 0.55
C SER A 199 21.91 -6.02 -0.54
N GLY A 200 21.69 -4.74 -0.21
CA GLY A 200 21.83 -3.61 -1.13
C GLY A 200 20.56 -3.22 -1.88
N THR A 201 19.55 -4.10 -1.92
CA THR A 201 18.22 -3.78 -2.50
C THR A 201 17.22 -3.36 -1.43
N ILE A 202 17.29 -4.00 -0.25
CA ILE A 202 16.43 -3.69 0.91
C ILE A 202 17.32 -3.33 2.11
N PRO A 203 17.06 -2.20 2.79
CA PRO A 203 17.77 -1.85 4.02
C PRO A 203 17.67 -2.94 5.10
N ALA A 204 18.77 -3.21 5.80
CA ALA A 204 18.81 -4.25 6.82
C ALA A 204 17.85 -3.99 7.98
N ARG A 205 17.19 -5.04 8.47
CA ARG A 205 16.43 -5.03 9.70
C ARG A 205 17.34 -4.65 10.87
N LEU A 206 16.89 -3.68 11.67
CA LEU A 206 17.61 -3.23 12.86
C LEU A 206 16.92 -3.62 14.16
N LEU A 207 15.58 -3.73 14.19
CA LEU A 207 14.84 -4.09 15.39
C LEU A 207 14.53 -5.59 15.41
N ASN A 208 14.65 -6.21 16.58
CA ASN A 208 14.23 -7.59 16.76
C ASN A 208 12.73 -7.63 17.10
N GLY A 209 11.98 -8.51 16.45
CA GLY A 209 10.65 -8.88 16.93
C GLY A 209 10.75 -9.54 18.31
N SER A 210 9.64 -9.55 19.06
CA SER A 210 9.59 -10.13 20.42
C SER A 210 10.18 -11.54 20.50
N LEU A 211 10.80 -11.88 21.64
CA LEU A 211 11.21 -13.25 21.92
C LEU A 211 9.98 -14.16 22.07
N GLY A 212 9.69 -14.93 21.03
CA GLY A 212 8.52 -15.81 20.95
C GLY A 212 7.45 -15.24 20.02
N GLY A 213 6.19 -15.56 20.30
CA GLY A 213 5.05 -15.01 19.57
C GLY A 213 4.39 -13.84 20.28
N LYS A 214 3.51 -13.13 19.56
CA LYS A 214 2.60 -12.12 20.11
C LYS A 214 1.15 -12.51 19.81
N ALA A 215 0.24 -12.22 20.73
CA ALA A 215 -1.18 -12.10 20.41
C ALA A 215 -1.42 -10.76 19.72
N ILE A 216 -2.25 -10.75 18.68
CA ILE A 216 -2.67 -9.53 17.98
C ILE A 216 -4.18 -9.45 18.05
N ALA A 217 -4.70 -8.29 18.46
CA ALA A 217 -6.11 -8.00 18.40
C ALA A 217 -6.32 -6.57 17.92
N ARG A 218 -7.22 -6.39 16.96
CA ARG A 218 -7.68 -5.09 16.50
C ARG A 218 -9.19 -5.05 16.41
N VAL A 219 -9.78 -3.94 16.83
CA VAL A 219 -11.20 -3.69 16.79
C VAL A 219 -11.42 -2.36 16.08
N ASP A 220 -12.22 -2.36 15.02
CA ASP A 220 -12.71 -1.15 14.36
C ASP A 220 -14.23 -1.07 14.60
N TYR A 221 -14.67 0.01 15.24
CA TYR A 221 -16.08 0.24 15.58
C TYR A 221 -16.59 1.54 14.95
N ARG A 222 -17.70 1.44 14.22
CA ARG A 222 -18.35 2.52 13.46
C ARG A 222 -19.81 2.65 13.89
N PRO A 223 -20.09 3.20 15.08
CA PRO A 223 -21.45 3.29 15.60
C PRO A 223 -22.35 4.14 14.68
N PRO A 224 -23.50 3.62 14.23
CA PRO A 224 -24.44 4.38 13.38
C PRO A 224 -24.88 5.72 13.98
N ALA A 225 -24.93 5.82 15.31
CA ALA A 225 -25.28 7.05 16.03
C ALA A 225 -24.34 8.23 15.75
N PHE A 226 -23.13 8.00 15.25
CA PHE A 226 -22.17 9.05 14.89
C PHE A 226 -21.99 9.21 13.38
N TRP A 227 -22.90 8.66 12.57
CA TRP A 227 -22.86 8.86 11.12
C TRP A 227 -23.53 10.18 10.78
N LEU A 228 -22.83 11.06 10.06
CA LEU A 228 -23.45 12.27 9.51
C LEU A 228 -24.27 11.93 8.26
N SER A 229 -23.79 10.93 7.52
CA SER A 229 -24.47 10.31 6.37
C SER A 229 -23.83 8.95 6.10
N GLU A 230 -24.40 8.20 5.18
CA GLU A 230 -23.80 6.97 4.67
C GLU A 230 -22.41 7.20 4.08
N ASN A 231 -22.11 8.42 3.64
CA ASN A 231 -20.84 8.80 3.02
C ASN A 231 -19.86 9.40 4.03
N SER A 232 -20.27 9.67 5.27
CA SER A 232 -19.46 10.36 6.28
C SER A 232 -19.66 9.72 7.66
N ILE A 233 -18.67 8.91 8.05
CA ILE A 233 -18.74 8.01 9.20
C ILE A 233 -17.65 8.36 10.21
N PHE A 234 -18.04 8.51 11.48
CA PHE A 234 -17.10 8.54 12.60
C PHE A 234 -16.98 7.17 13.25
N GLY A 235 -15.77 6.84 13.70
CA GLY A 235 -15.51 5.60 14.38
C GLY A 235 -14.27 5.63 15.26
N MET A 236 -13.99 4.49 15.86
CA MET A 236 -12.85 4.27 16.72
C MET A 236 -12.14 2.96 16.35
N SER A 237 -10.83 2.95 16.50
CA SER A 237 -10.00 1.76 16.30
C SER A 237 -9.11 1.56 17.50
N LEU A 238 -9.02 0.30 17.96
CA LEU A 238 -8.05 -0.14 18.95
C LEU A 238 -7.23 -1.27 18.34
N ASN A 239 -5.91 -1.13 18.29
CA ASN A 239 -4.98 -2.18 17.91
C ASN A 239 -4.10 -2.52 19.11
N THR A 240 -3.89 -3.80 19.38
CA THR A 240 -3.01 -4.28 20.45
C THR A 240 -2.20 -5.49 20.01
N GLU A 241 -0.91 -5.48 20.33
CA GLU A 241 0.01 -6.58 20.16
C GLU A 241 0.69 -6.85 21.50
N VAL A 242 0.55 -8.06 22.04
CA VAL A 242 1.05 -8.43 23.38
C VAL A 242 1.89 -9.70 23.28
N PRO A 243 3.16 -9.70 23.72
CA PRO A 243 3.98 -10.92 23.77
C PRO A 243 3.36 -12.03 24.63
N PHE A 244 3.39 -13.28 24.16
CA PHE A 244 2.98 -14.44 24.98
C PHE A 244 4.00 -14.75 26.09
N GLY A 245 5.27 -14.39 25.90
CA GLY A 245 6.36 -14.70 26.81
C GLY A 245 6.68 -13.56 27.78
N LYS A 246 7.08 -13.93 29.00
CA LYS A 246 7.73 -13.01 29.95
C LYS A 246 9.15 -12.69 29.48
N LEU A 247 9.70 -11.57 29.97
CA LEU A 247 11.13 -11.29 29.86
C LEU A 247 11.87 -12.24 30.80
N GLU A 248 12.36 -13.32 30.25
CA GLU A 248 13.20 -14.28 30.96
C GLU A 248 14.55 -14.35 30.27
N GLN A 249 15.59 -14.66 31.04
CA GLN A 249 16.87 -15.03 30.46
C GLN A 249 16.66 -16.26 29.58
N ARG A 250 16.87 -16.11 28.28
CA ARG A 250 16.72 -17.20 27.31
C ARG A 250 18.03 -17.45 26.60
N GLY A 251 18.42 -18.73 26.56
CA GLY A 251 19.44 -19.20 25.64
C GLY A 251 18.90 -19.15 24.21
N PHE A 252 19.67 -18.57 23.30
CA PHE A 252 19.42 -18.60 21.87
C PHE A 252 20.76 -18.49 21.14
N ASP A 253 20.80 -18.90 19.88
CA ASP A 253 21.98 -18.72 19.03
C ASP A 253 22.18 -17.21 18.76
N PRO A 254 23.19 -16.58 19.38
CA PRO A 254 23.37 -15.15 19.34
C PRO A 254 23.85 -14.67 17.97
N ASP A 255 24.46 -15.55 17.17
CA ASP A 255 25.13 -15.14 15.93
C ASP A 255 24.22 -15.21 14.70
N LYS A 256 23.04 -15.86 14.79
CA LYS A 256 22.17 -16.09 13.62
C LYS A 256 20.74 -15.59 13.77
N SER A 257 20.35 -15.04 14.91
CA SER A 257 18.92 -14.78 15.18
C SER A 257 18.59 -13.42 15.79
N VAL A 258 19.61 -12.61 16.10
CA VAL A 258 19.44 -11.33 16.80
C VAL A 258 20.35 -10.27 16.19
N VAL A 259 19.80 -9.08 15.99
CA VAL A 259 20.54 -7.89 15.62
C VAL A 259 21.12 -7.25 16.89
N TRP A 260 22.43 -7.02 16.87
CA TRP A 260 23.20 -6.49 17.99
C TRP A 260 23.73 -5.09 17.70
N PHE A 261 23.81 -4.29 18.76
CA PHE A 261 24.36 -2.94 18.78
C PHE A 261 25.55 -2.89 19.74
N ALA A 262 26.58 -2.13 19.36
CA ALA A 262 27.71 -1.87 20.23
C ALA A 262 27.36 -0.71 21.16
N GLU A 263 27.32 -0.96 22.47
CA GLU A 263 26.90 0.03 23.46
C GLU A 263 27.85 0.10 24.66
N PRO A 264 28.05 1.30 25.25
CA PRO A 264 28.84 1.43 26.46
C PRO A 264 28.11 0.76 27.64
N ILE A 265 28.81 -0.17 28.29
CA ILE A 265 28.43 -0.77 29.57
C ILE A 265 29.27 -0.10 30.65
N THR A 266 28.65 0.79 31.42
CA THR A 266 29.26 1.39 32.60
C THR A 266 28.91 0.58 33.84
N LYS A 267 29.90 -0.12 34.40
CA LYS A 267 29.84 -0.55 35.81
C LYS A 267 30.24 0.64 36.68
N ARG A 268 29.55 0.84 37.80
CA ARG A 268 29.87 1.89 38.78
C ARG A 268 31.35 1.77 39.18
N GLY A 269 32.16 2.79 38.90
CA GLY A 269 33.60 2.83 39.22
C GLY A 269 34.54 2.16 38.21
N SER A 270 34.09 1.80 37.00
CA SER A 270 34.92 1.22 35.94
C SER A 270 35.01 2.12 34.72
N LEU A 271 36.13 2.09 33.99
CA LEU A 271 36.22 2.69 32.64
C LEU A 271 35.12 2.09 31.74
N PRO A 272 34.46 2.89 30.89
CA PRO A 272 33.41 2.40 30.00
C PRO A 272 33.96 1.28 29.11
N ASP A 273 33.30 0.14 29.12
CA ASP A 273 33.58 -0.98 28.22
C ASP A 273 32.47 -1.04 27.16
N THR A 274 32.75 -1.61 25.98
CA THR A 274 31.72 -1.76 24.95
C THR A 274 31.18 -3.18 24.99
N GLY A 275 29.88 -3.33 25.20
CA GLY A 275 29.19 -4.61 25.09
C GLY A 275 28.24 -4.68 23.91
N LYS A 276 27.63 -5.86 23.74
CA LYS A 276 26.61 -6.10 22.72
C LYS A 276 25.21 -6.03 23.34
N ALA A 277 24.40 -5.08 22.89
CA ALA A 277 23.02 -4.89 23.30
C ALA A 277 22.05 -5.24 22.16
N ALA A 278 20.85 -5.69 22.48
CA ALA A 278 19.79 -5.98 21.53
C ALA A 278 18.47 -5.40 22.02
N TYR A 279 17.66 -4.93 21.06
CA TYR A 279 16.35 -4.34 21.30
C TYR A 279 15.26 -5.22 20.71
N PHE A 280 14.25 -5.52 21.52
CA PHE A 280 13.13 -6.38 21.16
C PHE A 280 11.81 -5.62 21.27
N LEU A 281 11.09 -5.46 20.17
CA LEU A 281 9.75 -4.86 20.16
C LEU A 281 8.78 -5.74 20.95
N ARG A 282 8.18 -5.21 22.00
CA ARG A 282 7.26 -5.95 22.87
C ARG A 282 5.81 -5.56 22.59
N ASN A 283 5.21 -4.76 23.45
CA ASN A 283 3.83 -4.35 23.36
C ASN A 283 3.71 -3.25 22.31
N VAL A 284 2.60 -3.29 21.58
CA VAL A 284 2.16 -2.20 20.71
C VAL A 284 0.68 -1.98 21.01
N VAL A 285 0.28 -0.77 21.36
CA VAL A 285 -1.12 -0.43 21.58
C VAL A 285 -1.42 0.87 20.86
N GLN A 286 -2.48 0.91 20.06
CA GLN A 286 -2.91 2.13 19.40
C GLN A 286 -4.40 2.31 19.55
N GLY A 287 -4.81 3.48 20.05
CA GLY A 287 -6.20 3.89 20.11
C GLY A 287 -6.39 5.11 19.22
N THR A 288 -7.33 5.06 18.27
CA THR A 288 -7.61 6.17 17.37
C THR A 288 -9.09 6.44 17.27
N LEU A 289 -9.45 7.73 17.18
CA LEU A 289 -10.71 8.17 16.62
C LEU A 289 -10.48 8.49 15.15
N PHE A 290 -11.45 8.17 14.30
CA PHE A 290 -11.35 8.45 12.88
C PHE A 290 -12.64 9.01 12.30
N TRP A 291 -12.48 9.75 11.22
CA TRP A 291 -13.54 10.23 10.34
C TRP A 291 -13.23 9.77 8.92
N GLU A 292 -14.14 8.99 8.34
CA GLU A 292 -14.10 8.46 6.99
C GLU A 292 -15.16 9.20 6.15
N THR A 293 -14.78 9.77 5.00
CA THR A 293 -15.71 10.47 4.11
C THR A 293 -15.49 10.15 2.63
N TRP A 294 -16.59 10.08 1.87
CA TRP A 294 -16.61 9.92 0.42
C TRP A 294 -17.21 11.14 -0.27
N LEU A 295 -16.54 11.64 -1.32
CA LEU A 295 -16.98 12.76 -2.15
C LEU A 295 -17.21 12.31 -3.61
N ASN A 296 -17.95 13.12 -4.37
CA ASN A 296 -18.20 12.95 -5.81
C ASN A 296 -18.63 11.52 -6.19
N ASN A 297 -19.73 11.03 -5.60
CA ASN A 297 -20.29 9.71 -5.89
C ASN A 297 -19.25 8.57 -5.79
N TYR A 298 -18.52 8.54 -4.68
CA TYR A 298 -17.48 7.55 -4.35
C TYR A 298 -16.16 7.67 -5.12
N GLU A 299 -15.92 8.76 -5.85
CA GLU A 299 -14.64 8.97 -6.54
C GLU A 299 -13.49 9.26 -5.57
N HIS A 300 -13.75 9.97 -4.48
CA HIS A 300 -12.71 10.39 -3.53
C HIS A 300 -13.03 9.91 -2.13
N PHE A 301 -12.10 9.21 -1.51
CA PHE A 301 -12.17 8.80 -0.12
C PHE A 301 -11.10 9.49 0.70
N PHE A 302 -11.49 9.95 1.88
CA PHE A 302 -10.59 10.46 2.89
C PHE A 302 -10.83 9.74 4.21
N ARG A 303 -9.76 9.40 4.92
CA ARG A 303 -9.82 9.01 6.32
C ARG A 303 -8.83 9.84 7.12
N PHE A 304 -9.35 10.53 8.12
CA PHE A 304 -8.54 11.24 9.11
C PHE A 304 -8.58 10.44 10.40
N SER A 305 -7.42 10.09 10.95
CA SER A 305 -7.32 9.40 12.24
C SER A 305 -6.41 10.17 13.17
N ILE A 306 -6.85 10.35 14.41
CA ILE A 306 -6.11 10.97 15.49
C ILE A 306 -6.15 10.06 16.71
N GLY A 307 -5.06 9.95 17.44
CA GLY A 307 -5.03 9.05 18.58
C GLY A 307 -3.71 9.01 19.32
N MET A 308 -3.55 7.90 20.03
CA MET A 308 -2.37 7.60 20.83
C MET A 308 -1.76 6.26 20.41
N SER A 309 -0.43 6.18 20.46
CA SER A 309 0.38 5.01 20.20
C SER A 309 1.28 4.74 21.39
N TYR A 310 1.25 3.53 21.93
CA TYR A 310 2.16 3.05 22.96
C TYR A 310 2.97 1.90 22.40
N GLN A 311 4.28 1.91 22.63
CA GLN A 311 5.16 0.82 22.24
C GLN A 311 6.35 0.72 23.16
N ASP A 312 6.65 -0.48 23.63
CA ASP A 312 7.80 -0.71 24.49
C ASP A 312 8.81 -1.70 23.89
N TYR A 313 10.06 -1.51 24.28
CA TYR A 313 11.19 -2.31 23.83
C TYR A 313 11.89 -2.89 25.04
N ALA A 314 12.13 -4.19 25.03
CA ALA A 314 13.13 -4.74 25.94
C ALA A 314 14.51 -4.58 25.34
N ARG A 315 15.37 -3.85 26.05
CA ARG A 315 16.81 -3.86 25.84
C ARG A 315 17.41 -5.00 26.67
N GLY A 316 18.31 -5.76 26.07
CA GLY A 316 19.01 -6.85 26.72
C GLY A 316 20.46 -6.92 26.27
N TYR A 317 21.33 -7.47 27.10
CA TYR A 317 22.76 -7.58 26.80
C TYR A 317 23.16 -9.03 26.57
N LEU A 318 24.07 -9.25 25.62
CA LEU A 318 24.75 -10.51 25.45
C LEU A 318 25.65 -10.77 26.65
N GLY A 319 25.65 -11.99 27.17
CA GLY A 319 26.56 -12.41 28.23
C GLY A 319 26.46 -13.90 28.50
N PHE A 320 27.04 -14.34 29.61
CA PHE A 320 26.93 -15.71 30.11
C PHE A 320 26.59 -15.68 31.60
N ILE A 321 26.15 -16.83 32.12
CA ILE A 321 25.99 -17.04 33.55
C ILE A 321 27.27 -17.69 34.08
N ASP A 322 27.94 -17.05 35.04
CA ASP A 322 29.12 -17.61 35.68
C ASP A 322 28.77 -18.79 36.61
N GLY A 323 29.79 -19.48 37.12
CA GLY A 323 29.59 -20.62 38.04
C GLY A 323 28.91 -20.26 39.37
N ALA A 324 28.72 -18.97 39.67
CA ALA A 324 27.99 -18.47 40.83
C ALA A 324 26.53 -18.08 40.50
N GLY A 325 26.07 -18.34 39.27
CA GLY A 325 24.71 -17.98 38.83
C GLY A 325 24.56 -16.50 38.47
N LYS A 326 25.65 -15.74 38.32
CA LYS A 326 25.61 -14.31 38.05
C LYS A 326 25.85 -14.01 36.57
N PHE A 327 25.09 -13.07 36.03
CA PHE A 327 25.29 -12.60 34.67
C PHE A 327 26.59 -11.79 34.49
N VAL A 328 27.38 -12.18 33.49
CA VAL A 328 28.59 -11.49 33.04
C VAL A 328 28.39 -11.08 31.58
N ALA A 329 28.34 -9.76 31.34
CA ALA A 329 28.15 -9.21 30.00
C ALA A 329 29.35 -9.50 29.07
N HIS A 330 29.04 -9.77 27.80
CA HIS A 330 30.02 -9.83 26.72
C HIS A 330 30.56 -8.45 26.43
N THR A 331 31.87 -8.27 26.61
CA THR A 331 32.56 -7.03 26.30
C THR A 331 33.83 -7.27 25.49
N LYS A 332 34.38 -6.19 24.92
CA LYS A 332 35.66 -6.25 24.17
C LYS A 332 36.83 -6.77 25.02
N LYS A 333 36.75 -6.68 26.36
CA LYS A 333 37.81 -7.12 27.27
C LYS A 333 37.80 -8.62 27.56
N ASN A 334 36.67 -9.31 27.36
CA ASN A 334 36.52 -10.74 27.64
C ASN A 334 36.08 -11.56 26.42
N PRO A 335 36.68 -11.43 25.23
CA PRO A 335 36.16 -12.04 24.00
C PRO A 335 36.23 -13.59 23.97
N SER A 336 37.15 -14.20 24.74
CA SER A 336 37.47 -15.63 24.66
C SER A 336 36.63 -16.55 25.56
N GLN A 337 35.73 -16.00 26.40
CA GLN A 337 34.92 -16.80 27.34
C GLN A 337 33.56 -17.24 26.79
N PHE A 338 33.32 -17.05 25.49
CA PHE A 338 32.01 -17.22 24.86
C PHE A 338 32.01 -18.40 23.89
N THR A 339 31.57 -19.57 24.36
CA THR A 339 31.14 -20.68 23.51
C THR A 339 29.62 -20.59 23.31
N SER A 340 29.12 -20.94 22.11
CA SER A 340 27.71 -20.73 21.70
C SER A 340 26.66 -21.31 22.65
N GLU A 341 27.00 -22.32 23.46
CA GLU A 341 26.09 -23.01 24.38
C GLU A 341 25.86 -22.29 25.72
N ALA A 342 26.74 -21.37 26.13
CA ALA A 342 26.66 -20.67 27.43
C ALA A 342 26.12 -19.24 27.34
N THR A 343 25.67 -18.82 26.15
CA THR A 343 25.36 -17.43 25.86
C THR A 343 23.87 -17.13 26.11
N VAL A 344 23.59 -16.09 26.91
CA VAL A 344 22.24 -15.66 27.30
C VAL A 344 22.06 -14.17 27.04
N VAL A 345 20.81 -13.75 26.82
CA VAL A 345 20.42 -12.36 27.02
C VAL A 345 19.89 -12.16 28.42
N ASN A 346 20.47 -11.21 29.14
CA ASN A 346 19.92 -10.76 30.41
C ASN A 346 19.14 -9.45 30.26
N TYR A 347 17.97 -9.43 30.89
CA TYR A 347 17.03 -8.31 31.00
C TYR A 347 16.99 -7.70 32.41
N GLU A 348 17.68 -8.28 33.40
CA GLU A 348 17.55 -7.97 34.85
C GLU A 348 17.88 -6.53 35.28
N ASN A 349 18.51 -5.72 34.42
CA ASN A 349 18.81 -4.32 34.74
C ASN A 349 17.85 -3.36 34.01
N GLY A 350 16.56 -3.42 34.33
CA GLY A 350 15.60 -2.31 34.19
C GLY A 350 15.50 -1.66 32.80
N THR A 351 15.44 -2.44 31.73
CA THR A 351 15.72 -1.95 30.37
C THR A 351 14.49 -1.98 29.45
N ILE A 352 13.30 -1.73 29.98
CA ILE A 352 12.13 -1.45 29.12
C ILE A 352 12.18 0.01 28.71
N ILE A 353 12.35 0.26 27.42
CA ILE A 353 12.23 1.58 26.81
C ILE A 353 10.78 1.75 26.41
N HIS A 354 10.16 2.85 26.82
CA HIS A 354 8.77 3.15 26.55
C HIS A 354 8.60 4.64 26.24
N PRO A 355 7.44 5.05 25.69
CA PRO A 355 7.14 6.45 25.41
C PRO A 355 7.23 7.29 26.69
N THR A 356 7.84 8.47 26.62
CA THR A 356 7.99 9.38 27.77
C THR A 356 7.50 10.80 27.49
N THR A 357 7.54 11.22 26.23
CA THR A 357 7.13 12.55 25.76
C THR A 357 5.83 12.47 24.99
N PHE A 358 5.04 13.55 24.92
CA PHE A 358 3.77 13.54 24.20
C PHE A 358 3.92 13.11 22.74
N GLU A 359 5.03 13.50 22.11
CA GLU A 359 5.40 13.20 20.73
C GLU A 359 5.63 11.69 20.49
N ASP A 360 6.07 10.95 21.52
CA ASP A 360 6.16 9.48 21.45
C ASP A 360 4.76 8.84 21.39
N TRP A 361 3.78 9.45 22.06
CA TRP A 361 2.41 8.95 22.11
C TRP A 361 1.55 9.41 20.94
N ALA A 362 1.84 10.56 20.35
CA ALA A 362 0.99 11.15 19.33
C ALA A 362 0.87 10.27 18.09
N LEU A 363 -0.38 10.07 17.62
CA LEU A 363 -0.69 9.40 16.37
C LEU A 363 -1.60 10.26 15.52
N PHE A 364 -1.16 10.56 14.31
CA PHE A 364 -1.97 11.20 13.27
C PHE A 364 -1.83 10.41 11.98
N LYS A 365 -2.95 10.21 11.27
CA LYS A 365 -2.95 9.55 9.97
C LYS A 365 -3.99 10.16 9.04
N ILE A 366 -3.59 10.36 7.80
CA ILE A 366 -4.49 10.69 6.71
C ILE A 366 -4.34 9.66 5.61
N ASP A 367 -5.46 9.08 5.18
CA ASP A 367 -5.54 8.25 3.99
C ASP A 367 -6.39 8.99 2.94
N TYR A 368 -5.92 8.98 1.71
CA TYR A 368 -6.63 9.50 0.54
C TYR A 368 -6.64 8.46 -0.55
N LEU A 369 -7.78 8.32 -1.23
CA LEU A 369 -7.90 7.46 -2.38
C LEU A 369 -8.76 8.15 -3.45
N ASN A 370 -8.28 8.05 -4.69
CA ASN A 370 -9.03 8.37 -5.88
C ASN A 370 -9.41 7.08 -6.62
N GLN A 371 -10.67 6.96 -7.03
CA GLN A 371 -11.23 5.84 -7.81
C GLN A 371 -11.69 6.23 -9.22
N SER A 372 -11.52 7.49 -9.61
CA SER A 372 -11.79 7.95 -10.98
C SER A 372 -10.86 7.25 -11.99
N GLY A 373 -10.95 7.62 -13.28
CA GLY A 373 -10.37 6.87 -14.41
C GLY A 373 -8.88 6.48 -14.31
N PHE A 374 -8.11 7.09 -13.40
CA PHE A 374 -6.81 6.60 -12.95
C PHE A 374 -6.80 6.49 -11.41
N PRO A 375 -7.11 5.31 -10.85
CA PRO A 375 -7.22 5.19 -9.40
C PRO A 375 -5.84 5.27 -8.74
N PHE A 376 -5.70 5.94 -7.61
CA PHE A 376 -4.44 5.99 -6.85
C PHE A 376 -4.74 6.24 -5.37
N GLY A 377 -3.83 5.81 -4.50
CA GLY A 377 -3.96 6.03 -3.07
C GLY A 377 -2.70 6.63 -2.46
N LEU A 378 -2.89 7.42 -1.41
CA LEU A 378 -1.84 8.05 -0.62
C LEU A 378 -2.19 7.92 0.86
N SER A 379 -1.19 7.68 1.68
CA SER A 379 -1.30 7.62 3.13
C SER A 379 -0.12 8.36 3.73
N ALA A 380 -0.37 9.20 4.72
CA ALA A 380 0.67 9.82 5.53
C ALA A 380 0.32 9.63 7.01
N GLN A 381 1.30 9.15 7.77
CA GLN A 381 1.15 8.79 9.17
C GLN A 381 2.31 9.36 9.97
N LEU A 382 2.01 10.02 11.08
CA LEU A 382 2.96 10.39 12.11
C LEU A 382 2.63 9.55 13.35
N ALA A 383 3.55 8.67 13.76
CA ALA A 383 3.40 7.84 14.95
C ALA A 383 4.79 7.56 15.55
N ASN A 384 4.91 7.64 16.89
CA ASN A 384 6.19 7.45 17.60
C ASN A 384 7.32 8.29 16.96
N GLN A 385 7.07 9.58 16.75
CA GLN A 385 8.02 10.51 16.15
C GLN A 385 8.50 10.16 14.72
N ASN A 386 7.95 9.12 14.09
CA ASN A 386 8.25 8.69 12.73
C ASN A 386 7.15 9.14 11.77
N LEU A 387 7.57 9.77 10.66
CA LEU A 387 6.72 9.98 9.51
C LEU A 387 6.83 8.78 8.58
N MET A 388 5.70 8.21 8.22
CA MET A 388 5.57 7.21 7.16
C MET A 388 4.63 7.73 6.09
N ILE A 389 5.10 7.73 4.84
CA ILE A 389 4.30 8.03 3.66
C ILE A 389 4.22 6.75 2.82
N ALA A 390 3.03 6.39 2.39
CA ALA A 390 2.80 5.28 1.48
C ALA A 390 1.89 5.73 0.36
N GLY A 391 2.02 5.12 -0.82
CA GLY A 391 1.11 5.37 -1.92
C GLY A 391 1.19 4.29 -2.96
N PHE A 392 0.17 4.21 -3.80
CA PHE A 392 0.17 3.28 -4.92
C PHE A 392 -0.44 3.88 -6.18
N ILE A 393 0.02 3.38 -7.32
CA ILE A 393 -0.52 3.70 -8.64
C ILE A 393 -0.69 2.41 -9.48
N PRO A 394 -1.71 2.32 -10.34
CA PRO A 394 -1.91 1.19 -11.23
C PRO A 394 -0.93 1.27 -12.40
N LEU A 395 -0.26 0.15 -12.68
CA LEU A 395 0.45 -0.05 -13.95
C LEU A 395 -0.47 -0.73 -14.97
N VAL A 396 -1.13 -1.80 -14.54
CA VAL A 396 -2.14 -2.51 -15.32
C VAL A 396 -3.44 -2.40 -14.53
N PRO A 397 -4.47 -1.70 -15.07
CA PRO A 397 -5.73 -1.51 -14.36
C PRO A 397 -6.25 -2.82 -13.77
N ASN A 398 -6.63 -2.74 -12.50
CA ASN A 398 -7.17 -3.83 -11.69
C ASN A 398 -6.25 -4.99 -11.30
N TRP A 399 -5.07 -5.14 -11.90
CA TRP A 399 -4.23 -6.34 -11.75
C TRP A 399 -2.87 -6.06 -11.14
N LEU A 400 -2.18 -5.03 -11.61
CA LEU A 400 -0.81 -4.72 -11.21
C LEU A 400 -0.73 -3.26 -10.78
N PHE A 401 -0.30 -3.05 -9.54
CA PHE A 401 -0.03 -1.74 -8.99
C PHE A 401 1.43 -1.68 -8.55
N ILE A 402 1.98 -0.47 -8.53
CA ILE A 402 3.21 -0.17 -7.80
C ILE A 402 2.82 0.49 -6.50
N GLU A 403 3.34 -0.02 -5.39
CA GLU A 403 3.35 0.65 -4.09
C GLU A 403 4.73 1.26 -3.85
N ALA A 404 4.75 2.47 -3.31
CA ALA A 404 5.95 3.10 -2.79
C ALA A 404 5.73 3.48 -1.32
N LYS A 405 6.75 3.27 -0.49
CA LYS A 405 6.76 3.68 0.91
C LYS A 405 8.03 4.41 1.25
N TYR A 406 7.89 5.42 2.10
CA TYR A 406 8.98 6.19 2.67
C TYR A 406 8.77 6.31 4.19
N SER A 407 9.82 6.13 4.99
CA SER A 407 9.76 6.35 6.44
C SER A 407 11.01 7.07 6.94
N THR A 408 10.84 7.97 7.90
CA THR A 408 11.91 8.73 8.54
C THR A 408 11.50 9.15 9.96
N PRO A 409 12.39 9.06 10.96
CA PRO A 409 12.22 9.79 12.21
C PRO A 409 12.31 11.30 11.93
N LEU A 410 11.32 12.07 12.38
CA LEU A 410 11.26 13.52 12.17
C LEU A 410 11.52 14.33 13.44
N LEU A 411 10.97 13.89 14.57
CA LEU A 411 10.94 14.70 15.79
C LEU A 411 12.12 14.40 16.73
N ARG A 412 12.92 13.37 16.43
CA ARG A 412 14.15 13.04 17.17
C ARG A 412 15.37 13.68 16.50
N GLU A 413 16.25 14.25 17.31
CA GLU A 413 17.54 14.79 16.84
C GLU A 413 18.42 13.67 16.25
N GLU A 414 18.46 12.51 16.91
CA GLU A 414 19.14 11.32 16.43
C GLU A 414 18.16 10.12 16.36
N PRO A 415 18.18 9.32 15.28
CA PRO A 415 17.43 8.07 15.21
C PRO A 415 17.81 7.14 16.37
N ALA A 416 16.83 6.42 16.93
CA ALA A 416 17.14 5.35 17.87
C ALA A 416 18.03 4.29 17.18
N PRO A 417 18.83 3.50 17.93
CA PRO A 417 19.75 2.52 17.34
C PRO A 417 19.07 1.55 16.36
N TRP A 418 17.79 1.24 16.59
CA TRP A 418 16.99 0.34 15.77
C TRP A 418 16.15 1.03 14.68
N GLU A 419 16.27 2.34 14.52
CA GLU A 419 15.56 3.13 13.50
C GLU A 419 16.46 3.41 12.30
N GLN A 420 15.89 3.36 11.09
CA GLN A 420 16.58 3.80 9.89
C GLN A 420 16.29 5.27 9.63
N ARG A 421 17.33 6.07 9.35
CA ARG A 421 17.15 7.51 9.12
C ARG A 421 16.31 7.81 7.89
N HIS A 422 16.56 7.12 6.79
CA HIS A 422 15.75 7.23 5.57
C HIS A 422 15.51 5.85 5.02
N PHE A 423 14.25 5.44 4.99
CA PHE A 423 13.81 4.21 4.36
C PHE A 423 12.97 4.54 3.14
N PHE A 424 13.27 3.91 2.01
CA PHE A 424 12.45 3.98 0.81
C PHE A 424 12.32 2.59 0.20
N MET A 425 11.13 2.25 -0.28
CA MET A 425 10.92 1.04 -1.05
C MET A 425 9.83 1.20 -2.09
N ILE A 426 10.02 0.49 -3.20
CA ILE A 426 9.02 0.26 -4.23
C ILE A 426 8.73 -1.24 -4.28
N SER A 427 7.46 -1.63 -4.26
CA SER A 427 7.06 -3.03 -4.38
C SER A 427 5.85 -3.20 -5.31
N PRO A 428 5.80 -4.27 -6.12
CA PRO A 428 4.63 -4.58 -6.91
C PRO A 428 3.51 -5.12 -6.01
N ILE A 429 2.28 -4.73 -6.32
CA ILE A 429 1.06 -5.36 -5.80
C ILE A 429 0.38 -6.08 -6.96
N LEU A 430 0.19 -7.38 -6.80
CA LEU A 430 -0.61 -8.23 -7.68
C LEU A 430 -1.98 -8.44 -7.05
N ARG A 431 -3.04 -8.23 -7.82
CA ARG A 431 -4.41 -8.40 -7.38
C ARG A 431 -5.19 -9.29 -8.34
N PHE A 432 -5.77 -10.35 -7.78
CA PHE A 432 -6.58 -11.32 -8.51
C PHE A 432 -7.96 -11.38 -7.88
N LYS A 433 -9.00 -11.05 -8.64
CA LYS A 433 -10.39 -11.33 -8.27
C LYS A 433 -10.76 -12.70 -8.81
N ILE A 434 -11.32 -13.55 -7.96
CA ILE A 434 -11.78 -14.88 -8.35
C ILE A 434 -13.31 -14.83 -8.36
N ASP A 435 -13.87 -14.54 -9.54
CA ASP A 435 -15.28 -14.72 -9.81
C ASP A 435 -15.47 -16.19 -10.23
N MET A 436 -15.76 -17.06 -9.26
CA MET A 436 -16.18 -18.41 -9.60
C MET A 436 -17.57 -18.31 -10.22
N GLY A 437 -17.63 -18.42 -11.56
CA GLY A 437 -18.85 -18.47 -12.32
C GLY A 437 -19.69 -19.68 -11.91
N ASN A 438 -20.73 -19.40 -11.13
CA ASN A 438 -22.14 -19.78 -11.33
C ASN A 438 -22.97 -19.34 -10.12
#